data_AF-A0A920NRW9-F1
#
_entry.id   AF-A0A920NRW9-F1
#
_cell.length_a   1.000
_cell.length_b   1.000
_cell.length_c   1.000
_cell.angle_alpha   90.00
_cell.angle_beta   90.00
_cell.angle_gamma   90.00
#
_symmetry.space_group_name_H-M   'P 1'
#
loop_
_entity.id
_entity.type
_entity.pdbx_description
1 polymer ?
#
loop_
_entity_poly.entity_id
_entity_poly.type
_entity_poly.pdbx_seq_one_letter_code
_entity_poly.pdbx_strand_id
1 'polypeptide(L)'
;MVQERKNILEFLLLNHPLDCPVCDQAGECYLQDYSFKFGNAHSRFEENKRVRSNEYLGSQIVINHNRCIMCSRCVRFTQEISGTSELYVESRGYNSKIAALEEKPLDNLLAGNVADICPVGALLSTDYIHKNRIWNLKKQPSVCQDCSVGAMLMYFLSKIRFTE
;
A
#
# COMPACT_ATOMS: atom_id res chain seq x y z
N MET A 1 13.01 -16.62 18.00
CA MET A 1 12.28 -16.39 16.72
C MET A 1 10.96 -15.62 16.90
N VAL A 2 10.06 -16.00 17.82
CA VAL A 2 8.76 -15.30 18.00
C VAL A 2 8.94 -13.91 18.63
N GLN A 3 9.90 -13.76 19.55
CA GLN A 3 10.15 -12.49 20.24
C GLN A 3 10.71 -11.41 19.29
N GLU A 4 11.47 -11.83 18.31
CA GLU A 4 12.18 -11.00 17.34
C GLU A 4 11.17 -10.47 16.32
N ARG A 5 10.19 -11.28 15.92
CA ARG A 5 9.03 -10.84 15.14
C ARG A 5 8.23 -9.76 15.87
N LYS A 6 7.99 -9.95 17.18
CA LYS A 6 7.31 -8.95 18.02
C LYS A 6 8.04 -7.63 18.05
N ASN A 7 9.36 -7.66 18.27
CA ASN A 7 10.19 -6.46 18.32
C ASN A 7 10.17 -5.71 16.97
N ILE A 8 10.27 -6.44 15.84
CA ILE A 8 10.18 -5.82 14.51
C ILE A 8 8.81 -5.16 14.29
N LEU A 9 7.73 -5.86 14.62
CA LEU A 9 6.37 -5.31 14.47
C LEU A 9 6.15 -4.07 15.33
N GLU A 10 6.71 -4.04 16.53
CA GLU A 10 6.67 -2.85 17.38
C GLU A 10 7.37 -1.65 16.72
N PHE A 11 8.53 -1.84 16.09
CA PHE A 11 9.21 -0.77 15.33
C PHE A 11 8.41 -0.32 14.10
N LEU A 12 7.77 -1.25 13.39
CA LEU A 12 6.92 -0.91 12.24
C LEU A 12 5.69 -0.10 12.66
N LEU A 13 5.11 -0.41 13.83
CA LEU A 13 3.93 0.26 14.37
C LEU A 13 4.25 1.55 15.14
N LEU A 14 5.51 1.78 15.48
CA LEU A 14 5.98 2.94 16.26
C LEU A 14 5.44 4.24 15.67
N ASN A 15 5.74 4.50 14.38
CA ASN A 15 5.28 5.68 13.65
C ASN A 15 4.07 5.43 12.73
N HIS A 16 3.51 4.21 12.71
CA HIS A 16 2.34 3.91 11.88
C HIS A 16 1.06 4.44 12.56
N PRO A 17 0.17 5.16 11.85
CA PRO A 17 -1.03 5.72 12.44
C PRO A 17 -2.06 4.62 12.76
N LEU A 18 -2.93 4.87 13.74
CA LEU A 18 -4.04 3.97 14.11
C LEU A 18 -5.27 4.22 13.20
N ASP A 19 -5.04 4.31 11.90
CA ASP A 19 -6.02 4.72 10.90
C ASP A 19 -6.75 3.55 10.24
N CYS A 20 -6.67 2.33 10.80
CA CYS A 20 -7.25 1.14 10.19
C CYS A 20 -8.73 1.28 9.78
N PRO A 21 -9.62 1.98 10.51
CA PRO A 21 -11.02 2.15 10.08
C PRO A 21 -11.20 2.96 8.79
N VAL A 22 -10.34 3.97 8.58
CA VAL A 22 -10.39 4.86 7.41
C VAL A 22 -9.52 4.35 6.27
N CYS A 23 -8.49 3.55 6.57
CA CYS A 23 -7.58 2.95 5.59
C CYS A 23 -8.34 2.09 4.57
N ASP A 24 -8.00 2.26 3.29
CA ASP A 24 -8.66 1.54 2.19
C ASP A 24 -8.30 0.05 2.17
N GLN A 25 -7.03 -0.25 2.46
CA GLN A 25 -6.49 -1.61 2.52
C GLN A 25 -6.86 -2.36 3.81
N ALA A 26 -7.77 -1.82 4.63
CA ALA A 26 -8.23 -2.51 5.82
C ALA A 26 -8.88 -3.85 5.46
N GLY A 27 -8.53 -4.92 6.17
CA GLY A 27 -9.00 -6.28 5.89
C GLY A 27 -8.19 -7.05 4.86
N GLU A 28 -7.26 -6.41 4.14
CA GLU A 28 -6.27 -7.08 3.28
C GLU A 28 -4.82 -6.59 3.51
N CYS A 29 -4.61 -5.78 4.55
CA CYS A 29 -3.31 -5.25 4.93
C CYS A 29 -2.47 -6.32 5.62
N TYR A 30 -1.28 -6.62 5.08
CA TYR A 30 -0.38 -7.60 5.68
C TYR A 30 0.16 -7.18 7.04
N LEU A 31 0.39 -5.88 7.26
CA LEU A 31 0.81 -5.38 8.57
C LEU A 31 -0.27 -5.63 9.63
N GLN A 32 -1.55 -5.47 9.26
CA GLN A 32 -2.68 -5.76 10.15
C GLN A 32 -2.69 -7.25 10.52
N ASP A 33 -2.60 -8.15 9.52
CA ASP A 33 -2.60 -9.59 9.74
C ASP A 33 -1.40 -10.07 10.58
N TYR A 34 -0.20 -9.55 10.30
CA TYR A 34 0.99 -9.91 11.07
C TYR A 34 0.95 -9.35 12.48
N SER A 35 0.45 -8.13 12.66
CA SER A 35 0.25 -7.55 14.00
C SER A 35 -0.75 -8.38 14.80
N PHE A 36 -1.84 -8.85 14.20
CA PHE A 36 -2.82 -9.69 14.87
C PHE A 36 -2.25 -11.07 15.25
N LYS A 37 -1.49 -11.71 14.35
CA LYS A 37 -0.94 -13.06 14.56
C LYS A 37 0.27 -13.11 15.48
N PHE A 38 1.15 -12.11 15.39
CA PHE A 38 2.47 -12.15 16.01
C PHE A 38 2.82 -10.90 16.83
N GLY A 39 2.02 -9.83 16.77
CA GLY A 39 2.30 -8.58 17.47
C GLY A 39 1.99 -8.63 18.97
N ASN A 40 2.32 -7.54 19.66
CA ASN A 40 1.92 -7.31 21.04
C ASN A 40 0.55 -6.62 21.09
N ALA A 41 -0.23 -6.89 22.14
CA ALA A 41 -1.55 -6.28 22.32
C ALA A 41 -1.48 -4.77 22.62
N HIS A 42 -0.37 -4.31 23.22
CA HIS A 42 -0.19 -2.93 23.65
C HIS A 42 1.11 -2.35 23.09
N SER A 43 1.04 -1.08 22.69
CA SER A 43 2.21 -0.27 22.33
C SER A 43 2.84 0.30 23.59
N ARG A 44 4.17 0.32 23.65
CA ARG A 44 4.94 1.04 24.69
C ARG A 44 5.31 2.47 24.28
N PHE A 45 5.02 2.83 23.03
CA PHE A 45 5.33 4.15 22.48
C PHE A 45 4.23 5.15 22.85
N GLU A 46 4.60 6.15 23.65
CA GLU A 46 3.70 7.20 24.15
C GLU A 46 3.93 8.57 23.48
N GLU A 47 5.03 8.70 22.74
CA GLU A 47 5.41 9.96 22.09
C GLU A 47 4.54 10.27 20.86
N ASN A 48 4.63 11.52 20.40
CA ASN A 48 3.94 11.95 19.19
C ASN A 48 4.48 11.24 17.95
N LYS A 49 3.57 10.63 17.18
CA LYS A 49 3.91 10.01 15.90
C LYS A 49 4.22 11.08 14.86
N ARG A 50 5.09 10.76 13.92
CA ARG A 50 5.37 11.63 12.77
C ARG A 50 4.08 11.87 11.96
N VAL A 51 3.93 13.09 11.46
CA VAL A 51 2.83 13.45 10.55
C VAL A 51 3.43 14.08 9.28
N ARG A 52 2.94 13.62 8.14
CA ARG A 52 3.32 14.07 6.80
C ARG A 52 2.08 14.22 5.93
N SER A 53 2.13 15.14 4.99
CA SER A 53 1.11 15.31 3.96
C SER A 53 1.07 14.11 3.03
N ASN A 54 -0.07 13.91 2.38
CA ASN A 54 -0.17 12.98 1.27
C ASN A 54 0.33 13.68 0.01
N GLU A 55 0.93 12.91 -0.90
CA GLU A 55 1.47 13.40 -2.16
C GLU A 55 0.90 12.56 -3.31
N TYR A 56 0.67 13.19 -4.47
CA TYR A 56 0.36 12.46 -5.69
C TYR A 56 1.67 12.09 -6.37
N LEU A 57 1.88 10.80 -6.63
CA LEU A 57 3.10 10.33 -7.28
C LEU A 57 2.97 10.36 -8.81
N GLY A 58 1.75 10.41 -9.32
CA GLY A 58 1.37 10.48 -10.73
C GLY A 58 -0.14 10.68 -10.84
N SER A 59 -0.73 10.40 -12.00
CA SER A 59 -2.18 10.56 -12.21
C SER A 59 -3.00 9.47 -11.52
N GLN A 60 -2.46 8.27 -11.40
CA GLN A 60 -3.19 7.08 -10.92
C GLN A 60 -2.92 6.72 -9.47
N ILE A 61 -1.83 7.22 -8.87
CA ILE A 61 -1.36 6.78 -7.55
C ILE A 61 -1.17 7.96 -6.60
N VAL A 62 -1.77 7.85 -5.42
CA VAL A 62 -1.51 8.74 -4.28
C VAL A 62 -0.80 7.96 -3.18
N ILE A 63 0.12 8.64 -2.48
CA ILE A 63 0.82 8.08 -1.34
C ILE A 63 0.43 8.77 -0.04
N ASN A 64 0.08 7.96 0.95
CA ASN A 64 0.02 8.36 2.36
C ASN A 64 1.32 7.97 3.05
N HIS A 65 2.20 8.96 3.28
CA HIS A 65 3.52 8.72 3.87
C HIS A 65 3.47 8.21 5.31
N ASN A 66 2.42 8.54 6.08
CA ASN A 66 2.31 8.12 7.47
C ASN A 66 2.11 6.61 7.58
N ARG A 67 1.38 6.02 6.61
CA ARG A 67 1.14 4.58 6.55
C ARG A 67 2.30 3.77 5.99
N CYS A 68 3.24 4.40 5.26
CA CYS A 68 4.37 3.72 4.66
C CYS A 68 5.38 3.23 5.70
N ILE A 69 5.70 1.93 5.66
CA ILE A 69 6.70 1.28 6.53
C ILE A 69 8.11 1.25 5.95
N MET A 70 8.38 1.99 4.87
CA MET A 70 9.70 2.07 4.21
C MET A 70 10.30 0.72 3.81
N CYS A 71 9.48 -0.24 3.38
CA CYS A 71 9.96 -1.56 2.92
C CYS A 71 10.61 -1.56 1.53
N SER A 72 10.65 -0.41 0.84
CA SER A 72 11.23 -0.18 -0.49
C SER A 72 10.78 -1.12 -1.63
N ARG A 73 9.69 -1.90 -1.46
CA ARG A 73 9.17 -2.79 -2.51
C ARG A 73 8.75 -2.04 -3.77
N CYS A 74 8.10 -0.89 -3.61
CA CYS A 74 7.68 -0.04 -4.73
C CYS A 74 8.87 0.52 -5.52
N VAL A 75 9.90 1.01 -4.83
CA VAL A 75 11.15 1.51 -5.45
C VAL A 75 11.81 0.40 -6.26
N ARG A 76 11.98 -0.78 -5.65
CA ARG A 76 12.53 -1.96 -6.34
C ARG A 76 11.70 -2.39 -7.53
N PHE A 77 10.37 -2.40 -7.41
CA PHE A 77 9.49 -2.70 -8.54
C PHE A 77 9.72 -1.75 -9.72
N THR A 78 9.84 -0.45 -9.44
CA THR A 78 10.06 0.53 -10.51
C THR A 78 11.45 0.46 -11.15
N GLN A 79 12.43 -0.08 -10.42
CA GLN A 79 13.80 -0.27 -10.91
C GLN A 79 13.97 -1.59 -11.67
N GLU A 80 13.46 -2.68 -11.10
CA GLU A 80 13.71 -4.05 -11.56
C GLU A 80 12.66 -4.52 -12.60
N ILE A 81 11.40 -4.09 -12.46
CA ILE A 81 10.27 -4.60 -13.27
C ILE A 81 9.80 -3.58 -14.31
N SER A 82 9.41 -2.37 -13.90
CA SER A 82 9.02 -1.35 -14.89
C SER A 82 10.23 -0.76 -15.62
N GLY A 83 11.42 -0.83 -15.03
CA GLY A 83 12.66 -0.26 -15.59
C GLY A 83 12.67 1.27 -15.66
N THR A 84 11.67 1.96 -15.12
CA THR A 84 11.51 3.41 -15.24
C THR A 84 12.22 4.19 -14.14
N SER A 85 12.46 3.56 -12.97
CA SER A 85 13.14 4.12 -11.81
C SER A 85 12.58 5.47 -11.33
N GLU A 86 11.26 5.66 -11.43
CA GLU A 86 10.58 6.91 -11.07
C GLU A 86 10.51 7.15 -9.57
N LEU A 87 10.41 6.08 -8.78
CA LEU A 87 10.33 6.17 -7.32
C LEU A 87 11.71 5.99 -6.68
N TYR A 88 11.96 6.79 -5.65
CA TYR A 88 13.18 6.69 -4.86
C TYR A 88 12.91 7.02 -3.38
N VAL A 89 13.90 6.75 -2.54
CA VAL A 89 13.89 7.16 -1.14
C VAL A 89 14.53 8.54 -1.05
N GLU A 90 13.72 9.55 -0.80
CA GLU A 90 14.18 10.90 -0.51
C GLU A 90 14.57 11.01 0.96
N SER A 91 15.58 11.83 1.27
CA SER A 91 16.07 12.08 2.62
C SER A 91 16.62 10.84 3.36
N ARG A 92 17.15 11.03 4.57
CA ARG A 92 17.79 9.95 5.37
C ARG A 92 17.20 9.87 6.79
N GLY A 93 17.24 8.67 7.35
CA GLY A 93 16.87 8.41 8.75
C GLY A 93 15.39 8.69 9.02
N TYR A 94 15.11 9.46 10.06
CA TYR A 94 13.74 9.79 10.47
C TYR A 94 12.95 10.54 9.38
N ASN A 95 13.63 11.32 8.53
CA ASN A 95 13.02 12.11 7.47
C ASN A 95 12.85 11.36 6.15
N SER A 96 13.26 10.09 6.05
CA SER A 96 13.14 9.34 4.80
C SER A 96 11.68 9.19 4.35
N LYS A 97 11.39 9.52 3.09
CA LYS A 97 10.08 9.32 2.43
C LYS A 97 10.26 8.69 1.06
N ILE A 98 9.23 8.02 0.56
CA ILE A 98 9.18 7.61 -0.84
C ILE A 98 8.69 8.81 -1.64
N ALA A 99 9.43 9.22 -2.66
CA ALA A 99 9.03 10.31 -3.54
C ALA A 99 9.18 9.88 -5.01
N ALA A 100 8.49 10.58 -5.90
CA ALA A 100 8.70 10.50 -7.34
C ALA A 100 9.66 11.61 -7.80
N LEU A 101 10.32 11.41 -8.94
CA LEU A 101 11.13 12.46 -9.58
C LEU A 101 10.21 13.58 -10.09
N GLU A 102 10.57 14.85 -9.85
CA GLU A 102 9.76 15.99 -10.30
C GLU A 102 9.56 16.01 -11.82
N GLU A 103 10.60 15.67 -12.58
CA GLU A 103 10.57 15.62 -14.04
C GLU A 103 9.88 14.34 -14.57
N LYS A 104 9.65 13.34 -13.72
CA LYS A 104 9.18 12.01 -14.12
C LYS A 104 8.20 11.43 -13.09
N PRO A 105 6.92 11.85 -13.14
CA PRO A 105 5.88 11.26 -12.30
C PRO A 105 5.69 9.77 -12.62
N LEU A 106 5.09 9.05 -11.68
CA LEU A 106 4.74 7.63 -11.77
C LEU A 106 3.54 7.43 -12.73
N ASP A 107 3.79 7.62 -14.02
CA ASP A 107 2.80 7.49 -15.11
C ASP A 107 3.23 6.45 -16.15
N ASN A 108 3.89 5.39 -15.69
CA ASN A 108 4.25 4.25 -16.54
C ASN A 108 3.09 3.26 -16.73
N LEU A 109 3.18 2.38 -17.74
CA LEU A 109 2.15 1.38 -18.06
C LEU A 109 1.80 0.41 -16.92
N LEU A 110 2.73 0.22 -15.97
CA LEU A 110 2.59 -0.68 -14.82
C LEU A 110 2.41 0.08 -13.50
N ALA A 111 2.12 1.39 -13.54
CA ALA A 111 2.06 2.24 -12.36
C ALA A 111 1.00 1.76 -11.36
N GLY A 112 -0.14 1.28 -11.86
CA GLY A 112 -1.21 0.69 -11.04
C GLY A 112 -0.74 -0.47 -10.15
N ASN A 113 0.19 -1.29 -10.64
CA ASN A 113 0.69 -2.46 -9.90
C ASN A 113 1.50 -2.08 -8.65
N VAL A 114 1.90 -0.82 -8.52
CA VAL A 114 2.58 -0.30 -7.33
C VAL A 114 1.64 -0.25 -6.12
N ALA A 115 0.33 -0.08 -6.33
CA ALA A 115 -0.65 -0.19 -5.24
C ALA A 115 -0.73 -1.64 -4.73
N ASP A 116 -0.80 -2.62 -5.64
CA ASP A 116 -0.94 -4.05 -5.31
C ASP A 116 0.29 -4.63 -4.58
N ILE A 117 1.50 -4.19 -4.95
CA ILE A 117 2.73 -4.67 -4.29
C ILE A 117 2.90 -4.09 -2.87
N CYS A 118 2.16 -3.03 -2.54
CA CYS A 118 2.27 -2.37 -1.24
C CYS A 118 1.68 -3.26 -0.13
N PRO A 119 2.46 -3.65 0.89
CA PRO A 119 1.96 -4.52 1.96
C PRO A 119 1.04 -3.79 2.97
N VAL A 120 0.90 -2.47 2.81
CA VAL A 120 0.19 -1.55 3.72
C VAL A 120 -0.53 -0.50 2.89
N GLY A 121 -1.59 0.12 3.44
CA GLY A 121 -2.42 1.11 2.73
C GLY A 121 -1.77 2.48 2.53
N ALA A 122 -0.50 2.50 2.15
CA ALA A 122 0.28 3.70 1.85
C ALA A 122 0.13 4.12 0.39
N LEU A 123 0.22 3.18 -0.56
CA LEU A 123 0.07 3.46 -1.99
C LEU A 123 -1.33 3.05 -2.41
N LEU A 124 -2.12 4.00 -2.89
CA LEU A 124 -3.53 3.80 -3.20
C LEU A 124 -3.82 4.30 -4.62
N SER A 125 -4.73 3.61 -5.31
CA SER A 125 -5.22 4.05 -6.62
C SER A 125 -6.17 5.22 -6.44
N THR A 126 -5.89 6.36 -7.11
CA THR A 126 -6.72 7.57 -7.05
C THR A 126 -8.17 7.30 -7.44
N ASP A 127 -8.38 6.39 -8.39
CA ASP A 127 -9.72 6.02 -8.85
C ASP A 127 -10.48 5.14 -7.86
N TYR A 128 -9.82 4.37 -6.99
CA TYR A 128 -10.51 3.37 -6.15
C TYR A 128 -10.68 3.76 -4.69
N ILE A 129 -9.95 4.76 -4.20
CA ILE A 129 -9.95 5.15 -2.80
C ILE A 129 -11.36 5.38 -2.25
N HIS A 130 -11.68 4.70 -1.15
CA HIS A 130 -12.94 4.81 -0.41
C HIS A 130 -14.19 4.41 -1.19
N LYS A 131 -14.07 3.78 -2.37
CA LYS A 131 -15.24 3.30 -3.13
C LYS A 131 -15.87 2.05 -2.55
N ASN A 132 -15.08 1.13 -2.01
CA ASN A 132 -15.60 -0.08 -1.37
C ASN A 132 -14.60 -0.67 -0.37
N ARG A 133 -15.01 -1.72 0.32
CA ARG A 133 -14.16 -2.50 1.23
C ARG A 133 -14.06 -3.94 0.75
N ILE A 134 -12.93 -4.58 1.00
CA ILE A 134 -12.62 -5.91 0.47
C ILE A 134 -13.64 -6.98 0.87
N TRP A 135 -14.19 -6.92 2.09
CA TRP A 135 -15.20 -7.88 2.58
C TRP A 135 -16.57 -7.75 1.88
N ASN A 136 -16.85 -6.60 1.26
CA ASN A 136 -18.06 -6.37 0.46
C ASN A 136 -17.91 -6.81 -1.00
N LEU A 137 -16.73 -7.30 -1.40
CA LEU A 137 -16.44 -7.72 -2.76
C LEU A 137 -16.49 -9.25 -2.88
N LYS A 138 -16.92 -9.74 -4.04
CA LYS A 138 -16.82 -11.13 -4.46
C LYS A 138 -15.75 -11.22 -5.56
N LYS A 139 -14.79 -12.11 -5.36
CA LYS A 139 -13.69 -12.37 -6.30
C LYS A 139 -14.16 -13.36 -7.38
N GLN A 140 -13.95 -13.03 -8.65
CA GLN A 140 -14.23 -13.89 -9.79
C GLN A 140 -13.03 -13.92 -10.75
N PRO A 141 -12.39 -15.07 -10.99
CA PRO A 141 -11.26 -15.17 -11.91
C PRO A 141 -11.74 -14.99 -13.36
N SER A 142 -10.93 -14.32 -14.17
CA SER A 142 -11.17 -14.10 -15.59
C SER A 142 -9.86 -13.81 -16.35
N VAL A 143 -9.97 -13.43 -17.62
CA VAL A 143 -8.83 -13.16 -18.51
C VAL A 143 -9.03 -11.79 -19.17
N CYS A 144 -7.96 -10.99 -19.21
CA CYS A 144 -7.91 -9.70 -19.87
C CYS A 144 -8.24 -9.83 -21.37
N GLN A 145 -9.19 -9.02 -21.85
CA GLN A 145 -9.54 -8.93 -23.28
C GLN A 145 -8.80 -7.78 -23.98
N ASP A 146 -8.23 -6.84 -23.23
CA ASP A 146 -7.63 -5.63 -23.78
C ASP A 146 -6.23 -5.85 -24.38
N CYS A 147 -5.51 -6.87 -23.91
CA CYS A 147 -4.19 -7.21 -24.43
C CYS A 147 -4.12 -8.66 -24.90
N SER A 148 -3.41 -8.89 -26.02
CA SER A 148 -3.21 -10.23 -26.61
C SER A 148 -2.37 -11.18 -25.75
N VAL A 149 -1.84 -10.70 -24.62
CA VAL A 149 -1.12 -11.52 -23.63
C VAL A 149 -2.07 -12.49 -22.92
N GLY A 150 -3.36 -12.17 -22.83
CA GLY A 150 -4.32 -12.98 -22.10
C GLY A 150 -3.99 -13.06 -20.61
N ALA A 151 -3.60 -11.92 -20.02
CA ALA A 151 -3.25 -11.85 -18.60
C ALA A 151 -4.43 -12.29 -17.73
N MET A 152 -4.17 -13.14 -16.73
CA MET A 152 -5.21 -13.57 -15.79
C MET A 152 -5.54 -12.42 -14.84
N LEU A 153 -6.83 -12.11 -14.73
CA LEU A 153 -7.35 -11.04 -13.89
C LEU A 153 -8.32 -11.60 -12.84
N MET A 154 -8.45 -10.86 -11.74
CA MET A 154 -9.47 -11.13 -10.72
C MET A 154 -10.47 -9.98 -10.73
N TYR A 155 -11.71 -10.22 -11.14
CA TYR A 155 -12.78 -9.24 -11.03
C TYR A 155 -13.31 -9.18 -9.60
N PHE A 156 -13.44 -7.97 -9.09
CA PHE A 156 -14.01 -7.69 -7.77
C PHE A 156 -15.40 -7.08 -7.92
N LEU A 157 -16.41 -7.92 -7.76
CA LEU A 157 -17.82 -7.55 -7.90
C LEU A 157 -18.39 -7.15 -6.54
N SER A 158 -19.04 -5.98 -6.45
CA SER A 158 -19.69 -5.56 -5.20
C SER A 158 -20.91 -6.44 -4.93
N LYS A 159 -20.95 -7.06 -3.74
CA LYS A 159 -22.07 -7.92 -3.31
C LYS A 159 -23.41 -7.16 -3.25
N ILE A 160 -23.37 -5.85 -3.04
CA ILE A 160 -24.56 -5.01 -2.80
C ILE A 160 -25.36 -4.76 -4.10
N ARG A 161 -24.72 -4.80 -5.27
CA ARG A 161 -25.39 -4.54 -6.57
C ARG A 161 -26.10 -5.76 -7.16
N PHE A 162 -26.00 -6.94 -6.55
CA PHE A 162 -26.62 -8.19 -7.03
C PHE A 162 -27.85 -8.60 -6.20
N THR A 163 -28.24 -7.82 -5.19
CA THR A 163 -29.38 -8.10 -4.30
C THR A 163 -30.63 -7.29 -4.64
N GLU A 164 -30.71 -6.75 -5.85
CA GLU A 164 -31.94 -6.21 -6.47
C GLU A 164 -32.27 -6.98 -7.74
#